data_AF-A0A257LP82-F1
#
_entry.id   AF-A0A257LP82-F1
#
_cell.length_a   1.000
_cell.length_b   1.000
_cell.length_c   1.000
_cell.angle_alpha   90.00
_cell.angle_beta   90.00
_cell.angle_gamma   90.00
#
_symmetry.space_group_name_H-M   'P 1'
#
loop_
_entity.id
_entity.type
_entity.pdbx_description
1 polymer ?
#
loop_
_entity_poly.entity_id
_entity_poly.type
_entity_poly.pdbx_seq_one_letter_code
_entity_poly.pdbx_strand_id
1 'polypeptide(L)' 'MGFLDTQPAPVGGDGDDPYASFRSEHPREVLALLRELRDGSTPVTLAGPGGAALAGTVWSVDA' A
#
# COMPACT_ATOMS: atom_id res chain seq x y z
N MET A 1 2.96 -6.12 -23.91
CA MET A 1 2.29 -6.57 -22.68
C MET A 1 1.52 -5.39 -22.12
N GLY A 2 0.18 -5.43 -22.13
CA GLY A 2 -0.63 -4.39 -21.50
C GLY A 2 -0.58 -4.52 -19.98
N PHE A 3 -0.59 -3.40 -19.26
CA PHE A 3 -0.89 -3.41 -17.83
C PHE A 3 -2.28 -4.02 -17.66
N LEU A 4 -2.35 -5.18 -17.01
CA LEU A 4 -3.60 -5.77 -16.59
C LEU A 4 -4.11 -4.92 -15.42
N ASP A 5 -5.41 -4.61 -15.39
CA ASP A 5 -6.06 -4.04 -14.22
C ASP A 5 -6.04 -5.07 -13.09
N THR A 6 -4.88 -5.22 -12.45
CA THR A 6 -4.71 -6.10 -11.31
C THR A 6 -5.31 -5.42 -10.10
N GLN A 7 -6.28 -6.06 -9.47
CA GLN A 7 -6.73 -5.63 -8.16
C GLN A 7 -5.63 -5.92 -7.12
N PRO A 8 -5.49 -5.08 -6.08
CA PRO A 8 -4.60 -5.37 -4.96
C PRO A 8 -4.91 -6.76 -4.37
N ALA A 9 -3.87 -7.47 -3.93
CA ALA A 9 -4.05 -8.73 -3.24
C ALA A 9 -4.95 -8.52 -1.99
N PRO A 10 -5.95 -9.39 -1.74
CA PRO A 10 -6.80 -9.29 -0.57
C PRO A 10 -5.99 -9.19 0.73
N VAL A 11 -6.44 -8.37 1.68
CA VAL A 11 -5.81 -8.27 3.00
C VAL A 11 -6.50 -9.24 3.94
N GLY A 12 -5.79 -10.31 4.32
CA GLY A 12 -6.33 -11.38 5.15
C GLY A 12 -7.21 -12.36 4.38
N GLY A 13 -7.01 -13.64 4.64
CA GLY A 13 -7.79 -14.74 4.11
C GLY A 13 -7.33 -16.04 4.76
N ASP A 14 -8.25 -16.86 5.24
CA ASP A 14 -7.95 -18.17 5.83
C ASP A 14 -7.33 -19.10 4.76
N GLY A 15 -6.00 -19.17 4.72
CA GLY A 15 -5.24 -19.98 3.77
C GLY A 15 -3.72 -19.72 3.83
N ASP A 16 -2.98 -20.40 2.95
CA ASP A 16 -1.54 -20.19 2.75
C ASP A 16 -1.35 -18.94 1.86
N ASP A 17 -1.28 -17.75 2.48
CA ASP A 17 -1.05 -16.50 1.77
C ASP A 17 0.42 -16.42 1.30
N PRO A 18 0.69 -16.55 -0.01
CA PRO A 18 2.06 -16.53 -0.53
C PRO A 18 2.76 -15.18 -0.34
N TYR A 19 2.02 -14.14 0.04
CA TYR A 19 2.54 -12.81 0.30
C TYR A 19 2.70 -12.49 1.78
N ALA A 20 2.39 -13.43 2.69
CA ALA A 20 2.44 -13.20 4.14
C ALA A 20 3.79 -12.65 4.61
N SER A 21 4.90 -13.13 4.06
CA SER A 21 6.26 -12.68 4.40
C SER A 21 6.56 -11.22 4.02
N PHE A 22 5.76 -10.62 3.14
CA PHE A 22 5.90 -9.22 2.72
C PHE A 22 4.92 -8.28 3.44
N ARG A 23 4.07 -8.80 4.34
CA ARG A 23 3.13 -8.00 5.11
C ARG A 23 3.78 -7.51 6.40
N SER A 24 3.72 -6.22 6.63
CA SER A 24 4.03 -5.63 7.94
C SER A 24 2.78 -5.65 8.82
N GLU A 25 2.72 -6.57 9.79
CA GLU A 25 1.58 -6.70 10.71
C GLU A 25 1.75 -5.86 11.99
N HIS A 26 2.98 -5.44 12.30
CA HIS A 26 3.27 -4.68 13.52
C HIS A 26 2.95 -3.19 13.31
N PRO A 27 2.06 -2.58 14.11
CA PRO A 27 1.65 -1.18 13.92
C PRO A 27 2.83 -0.18 13.91
N ARG A 28 3.86 -0.45 14.72
CA ARG A 28 5.08 0.37 14.78
C ARG A 28 5.87 0.36 13.47
N GLU A 29 5.93 -0.79 12.81
CA GLU A 29 6.62 -0.98 11.54
C GLU A 29 5.86 -0.26 10.41
N VAL A 30 4.53 -0.40 10.38
CA VAL A 30 3.67 0.33 9.43
C VAL A 30 3.86 1.84 9.56
N LEU A 31 3.83 2.37 10.79
CA LEU A 31 4.06 3.79 11.03
C LEU A 31 5.45 4.25 10.60
N ALA A 32 6.49 3.44 10.80
CA ALA A 32 7.83 3.74 10.34
C ALA A 32 7.90 3.83 8.81
N LEU A 33 7.36 2.83 8.10
CA LEU A 33 7.30 2.81 6.64
C LEU A 33 6.51 4.00 6.06
N LEU A 34 5.37 4.35 6.66
CA LEU A 34 4.59 5.52 6.23
C LEU A 34 5.36 6.83 6.42
N ARG A 35 6.15 6.95 7.49
CA ARG A 35 7.03 8.12 7.71
C ARG A 35 8.14 8.19 6.69
N GLU A 36 8.73 7.05 6.31
CA GLU A 36 9.73 7.02 5.22
C GLU A 36 9.14 7.49 3.89
N LEU A 37 7.91 7.07 3.54
CA LEU A 37 7.22 7.55 2.33
C LEU A 37 6.99 9.07 2.36
N ARG A 38 6.59 9.61 3.52
CA ARG A 38 6.42 11.05 3.73
C ARG A 38 7.75 11.78 3.56
N ASP A 39 8.79 11.34 4.26
CA ASP A 39 10.08 12.00 4.30
C ASP A 39 10.76 11.98 2.91
N GLY A 40 10.53 10.92 2.13
CA GLY A 40 11.00 10.80 0.75
C GLY A 40 10.17 11.55 -0.29
N SER A 41 9.01 12.12 0.07
CA SER A 41 8.02 12.61 -0.89
C SER A 41 7.71 11.58 -2.00
N THR A 42 7.68 10.30 -1.61
CA THR A 42 7.54 9.19 -2.55
C THR A 42 6.19 9.26 -3.27
N PRO A 43 6.15 9.21 -4.61
CA PRO A 43 4.89 9.16 -5.35
C PRO A 43 4.10 7.90 -5.00
N VAL A 44 2.83 8.07 -4.60
CA VAL A 44 1.88 6.99 -4.32
C VAL A 44 0.71 7.04 -5.28
N THR A 45 0.15 5.88 -5.62
CA THR A 45 -1.07 5.76 -6.42
C THR A 45 -2.21 5.27 -5.54
N LEU A 46 -3.30 6.02 -5.50
CA LEU A 46 -4.55 5.64 -4.85
C LEU A 46 -5.51 5.12 -5.91
N ALA A 47 -5.87 3.84 -5.84
CA ALA A 47 -6.83 3.22 -6.74
C ALA A 47 -8.17 3.02 -6.03
N GLY A 48 -9.27 3.38 -6.70
CA GLY A 48 -10.63 3.21 -6.24
C GLY A 48 -11.48 2.32 -7.16
N PRO A 49 -12.74 2.05 -6.79
CA PRO A 49 -13.64 1.26 -7.60
C PRO A 49 -13.81 1.81 -9.02
N GLY A 50 -14.04 0.93 -10.00
CA GLY A 50 -14.27 1.32 -11.39
C GLY A 50 -13.04 1.87 -12.11
N GLY A 51 -11.83 1.61 -11.61
CA GLY A 51 -10.58 2.01 -12.26
C GLY A 51 -10.17 3.47 -12.01
N ALA A 52 -10.84 4.16 -11.08
CA ALA A 52 -10.42 5.50 -10.66
C ALA A 52 -9.02 5.44 -10.02
N ALA A 53 -8.12 6.34 -10.43
CA ALA A 53 -6.79 6.43 -9.85
C ALA A 53 -6.36 7.89 -9.65
N LEU A 54 -5.65 8.15 -8.54
CA LEU A 54 -5.02 9.44 -8.23
C LEU A 54 -3.56 9.21 -7.86
N ALA A 55 -2.67 10.08 -8.33
CA ALA A 55 -1.28 10.10 -7.91
C ALA A 55 -1.04 11.28 -6.95
N GLY A 56 -0.24 11.06 -5.92
CA GLY A 56 0.08 12.08 -4.92
C GLY A 56 1.29 11.71 -4.08
N THR A 57 1.53 12.47 -3.02
CA THR A 57 2.57 12.20 -2.01
C THR A 57 1.97 12.29 -0.61
N VAL A 58 2.58 11.60 0.36
CA VAL A 58 2.15 11.67 1.76
C VAL A 58 2.72 12.93 2.40
N TRP A 59 1.87 13.78 2.97
CA TRP A 59 2.30 15.05 3.60
C TRP A 59 2.41 14.96 5.12
N SER A 60 1.58 14.14 5.77
CA SER A 60 1.56 13.98 7.21
C SER A 60 1.18 12.55 7.59
N VAL A 61 1.77 12.07 8.69
CA VAL A 61 1.46 10.78 9.32
C VAL A 61 1.33 11.07 10.81
N ASP A 62 0.20 10.71 11.41
CA ASP A 62 -0.04 10.86 12.85
C ASP A 62 0.52 9.66 13.64
N ALA A 63 0.14 9.55 14.91
CA ALA A 63 0.67 8.59 15.87
C ALA A 63 -0.32 7.46 16.15
#